data_AF-A0A7J6QLA8-F1
#
_entry.id   AF-A0A7J6QLA8-F1
#
_cell.length_a   1.000
_cell.length_b   1.000
_cell.length_c   1.000
_cell.angle_alpha   90.00
_cell.angle_beta   90.00
_cell.angle_gamma   90.00
#
_symmetry.space_group_name_H-M   'P 1'
#
loop_
_entity.id
_entity.type
_entity.pdbx_description
1 polymer ?
#
loop_
_entity_poly.entity_id
_entity_poly.type
_entity_poly.pdbx_seq_one_letter_code
_entity_poly.pdbx_strand_id
1 'polypeptide(L)'
;IRKKYNIDDEREDLLKCIDEWTVDLAARGGKFHGGAKADLADVAVYGCIRSLEGFTTHHWLLRNHTDLLTWYNRMFRAMPESKLLVIMPSAQRWKCRLLFSRIDLTHEKVEVLRLPHPSDGKLANFLFTSAGRLFEVNSFERSGYNRGSIFVGDETLVRDPHVLLGTEVAPVMVLLPYLASQKGNQDRFVTFTDIILGASTEYSDCRDAFKHMVALCRDGLEKQLACVCETKAVAKDAEEKVYRFSLERLAAWLAVIVRKTSEQAISSDLYFTEVGECATEELRRERLSRFMCEV
;
A
#
# COMPACT_ATOMS: atom_id res chain seq x y z
N ILE A 1 -21.22 8.25 29.04
CA ILE A 1 -22.18 7.38 28.32
C ILE A 1 -23.39 7.09 29.21
N ARG A 2 -23.22 6.41 30.36
CA ARG A 2 -24.31 6.16 31.33
C ARG A 2 -25.20 7.37 31.65
N LYS A 3 -24.61 8.49 32.10
CA LYS A 3 -25.36 9.74 32.39
C LYS A 3 -25.97 10.43 31.16
N LYS A 4 -25.44 10.18 29.95
CA LYS A 4 -25.90 10.85 28.72
C LYS A 4 -27.10 10.13 28.09
N TYR A 5 -27.17 8.81 28.26
CA TYR A 5 -28.21 7.95 27.69
C TYR A 5 -29.12 7.30 28.75
N ASN A 6 -28.93 7.66 30.03
CA ASN A 6 -29.68 7.09 31.16
C ASN A 6 -29.66 5.55 31.19
N ILE A 7 -28.45 4.99 31.00
CA ILE A 7 -28.21 3.54 31.00
C ILE A 7 -27.94 3.11 32.43
N ASP A 8 -28.87 2.31 32.99
CA ASP A 8 -28.79 1.77 34.34
C ASP A 8 -28.00 0.45 34.35
N ASP A 9 -28.33 -0.49 33.45
CA ASP A 9 -27.54 -1.70 33.16
C ASP A 9 -27.15 -1.75 31.68
N GLU A 10 -25.85 -1.64 31.42
CA GLU A 10 -25.26 -1.65 30.07
C GLU A 10 -25.55 -2.96 29.31
N ARG A 11 -25.71 -4.07 30.02
CA ARG A 11 -25.99 -5.36 29.40
C ARG A 11 -27.45 -5.49 29.03
N GLU A 12 -28.37 -5.07 29.88
CA GLU A 12 -29.80 -5.10 29.58
C GLU A 12 -30.16 -4.16 28.43
N ASP A 13 -29.56 -2.97 28.40
CA ASP A 13 -29.79 -2.02 27.30
C ASP A 13 -29.23 -2.54 25.97
N LEU A 14 -28.06 -3.20 25.98
CA LEU A 14 -27.53 -3.86 24.79
C LEU A 14 -28.48 -4.95 24.28
N LEU A 15 -29.01 -5.78 25.19
CA LEU A 15 -29.96 -6.84 24.84
C LEU A 15 -31.23 -6.27 24.22
N LYS A 16 -31.78 -5.21 24.83
CA LYS A 16 -32.95 -4.53 24.31
C LYS A 16 -32.73 -4.01 22.87
N CYS A 17 -31.59 -3.38 22.60
CA CYS A 17 -31.27 -2.93 21.25
C CYS A 17 -31.14 -4.09 20.24
N ILE A 18 -30.61 -5.24 20.67
CA ILE A 18 -30.51 -6.43 19.82
C ILE A 18 -31.89 -7.06 19.57
N ASP A 19 -32.76 -7.10 20.58
CA ASP A 19 -34.10 -7.62 20.43
C ASP A 19 -34.93 -6.72 19.49
N GLU A 20 -34.85 -5.41 19.65
CA GLU A 20 -35.45 -4.44 18.72
C GLU A 20 -34.96 -4.65 17.27
N TRP A 21 -33.65 -4.85 17.09
CA TRP A 21 -33.06 -5.12 15.78
C TRP A 21 -33.57 -6.43 15.16
N THR A 22 -33.59 -7.52 15.94
CA THR A 22 -34.00 -8.85 15.43
C THR A 22 -35.49 -8.91 15.11
N VAL A 23 -36.34 -8.20 15.87
CA VAL A 23 -37.77 -8.05 15.57
C VAL A 23 -37.99 -7.31 14.26
N ASP A 24 -37.31 -6.18 14.05
CA ASP A 24 -37.46 -5.42 12.79
C ASP A 24 -36.90 -6.20 11.60
N LEU A 25 -35.77 -6.88 11.77
CA LEU A 25 -35.20 -7.79 10.78
C LEU A 25 -36.20 -8.89 10.39
N ALA A 26 -36.86 -9.51 11.37
CA ALA A 26 -37.86 -10.56 11.14
C ALA A 26 -39.07 -10.02 10.35
N ALA A 27 -39.54 -8.81 10.68
CA ALA A 27 -40.63 -8.14 9.96
C ALA A 27 -40.32 -7.90 8.48
N ARG A 28 -39.02 -7.79 8.13
CA ARG A 28 -38.52 -7.55 6.76
C ARG A 28 -38.14 -8.82 6.00
N GLY A 29 -38.52 -10.00 6.51
CA GLY A 29 -38.25 -11.29 5.89
C GLY A 29 -37.00 -12.01 6.41
N GLY A 30 -36.33 -11.46 7.43
CA GLY A 30 -35.37 -12.19 8.27
C GLY A 30 -34.02 -12.49 7.63
N LYS A 31 -33.79 -12.13 6.36
CA LYS A 31 -32.52 -12.40 5.67
C LYS A 31 -31.49 -11.29 5.90
N PHE A 32 -31.87 -10.07 5.55
CA PHE A 32 -31.20 -8.80 5.80
C PHE A 32 -32.29 -7.75 6.07
N HIS A 33 -31.96 -6.66 6.74
CA HIS A 33 -32.86 -5.53 6.91
C HIS A 33 -33.23 -4.91 5.55
N GLY A 34 -32.29 -4.86 4.61
CA GLY A 34 -32.54 -4.52 3.19
C GLY A 34 -33.33 -5.56 2.39
N GLY A 35 -33.84 -6.63 3.03
CA GLY A 35 -34.57 -7.72 2.40
C GLY A 35 -33.66 -8.73 1.71
N ALA A 36 -33.58 -8.70 0.37
CA ALA A 36 -32.81 -9.68 -0.39
C ALA A 36 -31.29 -9.47 -0.32
N LYS A 37 -30.87 -8.21 -0.13
CA LYS A 37 -29.48 -7.75 0.00
C LYS A 37 -29.34 -6.90 1.27
N ALA A 38 -28.13 -6.78 1.80
CA ALA A 38 -27.84 -5.93 2.95
C ALA A 38 -27.95 -4.44 2.56
N ASP A 39 -28.50 -3.61 3.46
CA ASP A 39 -28.55 -2.15 3.31
C ASP A 39 -27.63 -1.43 4.32
N LEU A 40 -27.69 -0.09 4.36
CA LEU A 40 -26.86 0.71 5.27
C LEU A 40 -27.11 0.40 6.75
N ALA A 41 -28.35 0.02 7.12
CA ALA A 41 -28.69 -0.32 8.49
C ALA A 41 -28.07 -1.66 8.89
N ASP A 42 -28.16 -2.66 8.00
CA ASP A 42 -27.46 -3.94 8.18
C ASP A 42 -25.97 -3.73 8.45
N VAL A 43 -25.33 -2.89 7.63
CA VAL A 43 -23.89 -2.62 7.78
C VAL A 43 -23.57 -1.90 9.09
N ALA A 44 -24.35 -0.89 9.46
CA ALA A 44 -24.12 -0.12 10.67
C ALA A 44 -24.18 -1.02 11.92
N VAL A 45 -25.22 -1.84 12.02
CA VAL A 45 -25.39 -2.77 13.16
C VAL A 45 -24.31 -3.86 13.13
N TYR A 46 -23.96 -4.38 11.95
CA TYR A 46 -22.91 -5.38 11.81
C TYR A 46 -21.55 -4.83 12.26
N GLY A 47 -21.20 -3.60 11.85
CA GLY A 47 -19.98 -2.93 12.24
C GLY A 47 -19.90 -2.68 13.75
N CYS A 48 -21.01 -2.26 14.37
CA CYS A 48 -21.11 -2.11 15.82
C CYS A 48 -20.84 -3.43 16.56
N ILE A 49 -21.47 -4.53 16.16
CA ILE A 49 -21.28 -5.84 16.81
C ILE A 49 -19.87 -6.38 16.55
N ARG A 50 -19.36 -6.24 15.32
CA ARG A 50 -18.01 -6.67 14.95
C ARG A 50 -16.93 -5.92 15.73
N SER A 51 -17.16 -4.66 16.13
CA SER A 51 -16.21 -3.91 16.95
C SER A 51 -15.97 -4.55 18.34
N LEU A 52 -16.85 -5.46 18.76
CA LEU A 52 -16.72 -6.24 19.99
C LEU A 52 -15.97 -7.58 19.78
N GLU A 53 -15.56 -7.90 18.55
CA GLU A 53 -14.85 -9.14 18.24
C GLU A 53 -13.55 -9.24 19.07
N GLY A 54 -13.31 -10.40 19.68
CA GLY A 54 -12.21 -10.61 20.64
C GLY A 54 -12.58 -10.36 22.10
N PHE A 55 -13.71 -9.70 22.39
CA PHE A 55 -14.22 -9.57 23.76
C PHE A 55 -15.19 -10.70 24.12
N THR A 56 -15.26 -11.04 25.41
CA THR A 56 -16.20 -12.05 25.94
C THR A 56 -17.66 -11.68 25.65
N THR A 57 -17.99 -10.39 25.62
CA THR A 57 -19.32 -9.87 25.28
C THR A 57 -19.77 -10.29 23.89
N HIS A 58 -18.89 -10.24 22.88
CA HIS A 58 -19.23 -10.66 21.52
C HIS A 58 -19.55 -12.16 21.45
N HIS A 59 -18.68 -12.99 22.05
CA HIS A 59 -18.92 -14.43 22.10
C HIS A 59 -20.20 -14.77 22.85
N TRP A 60 -20.48 -14.07 23.96
CA TRP A 60 -21.69 -14.27 24.71
C TRP A 60 -22.94 -13.85 23.92
N LEU A 61 -22.92 -12.67 23.29
CA LEU A 61 -24.05 -12.14 22.52
C LEU A 61 -24.42 -13.07 21.36
N LEU A 62 -23.43 -13.47 20.57
CA LEU A 62 -23.65 -14.35 19.42
C LEU A 62 -24.07 -15.78 19.83
N ARG A 63 -23.64 -16.27 21.00
CA ARG A 63 -24.06 -17.60 21.48
C ARG A 63 -25.49 -17.64 22.02
N ASN A 64 -25.93 -16.55 22.66
CA ASN A 64 -27.25 -16.51 23.30
C ASN A 64 -28.37 -16.00 22.38
N HIS A 65 -28.02 -15.39 21.23
CA HIS A 65 -28.99 -14.90 20.24
C HIS A 65 -28.78 -15.58 18.89
N THR A 66 -29.45 -16.71 18.67
CA THR A 66 -29.29 -17.54 17.46
C THR A 66 -29.69 -16.83 16.17
N ASP A 67 -30.71 -15.98 16.24
CA ASP A 67 -31.20 -15.22 15.09
C ASP A 67 -30.20 -14.11 14.70
N LEU A 68 -29.65 -13.42 15.71
CA LEU A 68 -28.56 -12.48 15.52
C LEU A 68 -27.33 -13.16 14.91
N LEU A 69 -26.91 -14.31 15.45
CA LEU A 69 -25.79 -15.08 14.90
C LEU A 69 -26.02 -15.48 13.45
N THR A 70 -27.23 -15.91 13.12
CA THR A 70 -27.59 -16.33 11.76
C THR A 70 -27.47 -15.16 10.79
N TRP A 71 -28.03 -14.00 11.15
CA TRP A 71 -27.88 -12.77 10.37
C TRP A 71 -26.42 -12.29 10.29
N TYR A 72 -25.69 -12.31 11.41
CA TYR A 72 -24.29 -11.90 11.49
C TYR A 72 -23.40 -12.74 10.56
N ASN A 73 -23.63 -14.05 10.50
CA ASN A 73 -22.93 -14.95 9.59
C ASN A 73 -23.29 -14.70 8.11
N ARG A 74 -24.54 -14.31 7.81
CA ARG A 74 -24.94 -13.92 6.45
C ARG A 74 -24.24 -12.63 6.04
N MET A 75 -24.20 -11.63 6.94
CA MET A 75 -23.44 -10.39 6.72
C MET A 75 -21.96 -10.67 6.49
N PHE A 76 -21.35 -11.52 7.32
CA PHE A 76 -19.95 -11.95 7.13
C PHE A 76 -19.71 -12.57 5.75
N ARG A 77 -20.64 -13.39 5.23
CA ARG A 77 -20.50 -14.03 3.92
C ARG A 77 -20.86 -13.13 2.74
N ALA A 78 -21.74 -12.15 2.95
CA ALA A 78 -22.17 -11.22 1.90
C ALA A 78 -21.10 -10.16 1.60
N MET A 79 -20.20 -9.91 2.55
CA MET A 79 -19.07 -8.99 2.34
C MET A 79 -17.95 -9.69 1.58
N PRO A 80 -17.54 -9.17 0.41
CA PRO A 80 -16.32 -9.63 -0.22
C PRO A 80 -15.13 -9.42 0.71
N GLU A 81 -14.25 -10.42 0.77
CA GLU A 81 -12.87 -10.18 1.20
C GLU A 81 -12.23 -9.21 0.22
N SER A 82 -11.30 -8.39 0.70
CA SER A 82 -10.53 -7.51 -0.17
C SER A 82 -9.78 -8.36 -1.21
N LYS A 83 -10.37 -8.50 -2.40
CA LYS A 83 -9.66 -8.95 -3.58
C LYS A 83 -8.88 -7.75 -4.11
N LEU A 84 -7.59 -7.97 -4.36
CA LEU A 84 -6.60 -6.99 -4.77
C LEU A 84 -7.14 -5.90 -5.71
N LEU A 85 -6.69 -4.67 -5.46
CA LEU A 85 -6.97 -3.42 -6.17
C LEU A 85 -8.39 -2.85 -5.99
N VAL A 86 -8.54 -2.02 -4.96
CA VAL A 86 -9.36 -0.81 -5.08
C VAL A 86 -8.39 0.35 -5.33
N ILE A 87 -8.10 0.65 -6.60
CA ILE A 87 -7.61 1.98 -6.96
C ILE A 87 -8.83 2.89 -6.77
N MET A 88 -8.88 3.64 -5.66
CA MET A 88 -9.98 4.57 -5.45
C MET A 88 -9.91 5.66 -6.52
N PRO A 89 -10.90 5.77 -7.43
CA PRO A 89 -11.03 6.95 -8.27
C PRO A 89 -11.36 8.11 -7.35
N SER A 90 -10.72 9.25 -7.60
CA SER A 90 -10.89 10.46 -6.83
C SER A 90 -12.31 11.01 -6.95
N ALA A 91 -13.20 10.62 -6.04
CA ALA A 91 -14.34 11.43 -5.61
C ALA A 91 -14.99 10.80 -4.39
N GLN A 92 -14.73 11.37 -3.21
CA GLN A 92 -15.74 11.86 -2.27
C GLN A 92 -15.22 11.84 -0.82
N ARG A 93 -15.05 13.07 -0.31
CA ARG A 93 -15.18 13.48 1.11
C ARG A 93 -14.83 12.44 2.19
N TRP A 94 -13.54 12.20 2.37
CA TRP A 94 -12.99 11.93 3.70
C TRP A 94 -11.84 12.92 3.93
N LYS A 95 -12.00 13.80 4.93
CA LYS A 95 -10.93 14.68 5.40
C LYS A 95 -9.91 13.86 6.23
N CYS A 96 -9.26 12.89 5.61
CA CYS A 96 -7.98 12.39 6.10
C CYS A 96 -6.92 13.24 5.41
N ARG A 97 -6.35 14.19 6.15
CA ARG A 97 -5.29 15.08 5.68
C ARG A 97 -3.96 14.32 5.72
N LEU A 98 -3.88 13.21 4.98
CA LEU A 98 -2.63 12.56 4.64
C LEU A 98 -2.22 13.10 3.27
N LEU A 99 -1.35 14.10 3.29
CA LEU A 99 -0.81 14.76 2.10
C LEU A 99 0.22 13.81 1.45
N PHE A 100 -0.28 12.82 0.72
CA PHE A 100 0.51 12.15 -0.30
C PHE A 100 0.16 12.83 -1.62
N SER A 101 1.17 13.13 -2.44
CA SER A 101 0.98 13.69 -3.79
C SER A 101 -0.13 12.89 -4.49
N ARG A 102 -1.25 13.56 -4.82
CA ARG A 102 -2.30 12.96 -5.63
C ARG A 102 -1.72 12.68 -7.01
N ILE A 103 -1.17 11.49 -7.19
CA ILE A 103 -0.82 11.00 -8.51
C ILE A 103 -2.13 10.53 -9.12
N ASP A 104 -2.65 11.36 -10.02
CA ASP A 104 -3.85 11.03 -10.76
C ASP A 104 -3.50 10.03 -11.86
N LEU A 105 -3.88 8.78 -11.66
CA LEU A 105 -3.70 7.69 -12.63
C LEU A 105 -4.97 7.45 -13.47
N THR A 106 -6.02 8.29 -13.33
CA THR A 106 -7.32 8.04 -13.99
C THR A 106 -7.24 8.01 -15.52
N HIS A 107 -6.22 8.64 -16.10
CA HIS A 107 -6.01 8.71 -17.55
C HIS A 107 -4.85 7.81 -18.03
N GLU A 108 -4.17 7.10 -17.14
CA GLU A 108 -3.07 6.21 -17.49
C GLU A 108 -3.54 4.76 -17.44
N LYS A 109 -3.11 3.96 -18.43
CA LYS A 109 -3.30 2.51 -18.34
C LYS A 109 -2.31 1.98 -17.31
N VAL A 110 -2.81 1.29 -16.29
CA VAL A 110 -1.99 0.72 -15.22
C VAL A 110 -2.07 -0.79 -15.30
N GLU A 111 -0.93 -1.44 -15.08
CA GLU A 111 -0.80 -2.89 -14.98
C GLU A 111 -0.01 -3.27 -13.73
N VAL A 112 -0.21 -4.51 -13.27
CA VAL A 112 0.55 -5.05 -12.14
C VAL A 112 1.65 -5.94 -12.71
N LEU A 113 2.91 -5.56 -12.46
CA LEU A 113 4.07 -6.35 -12.80
C LEU A 113 4.65 -7.01 -11.56
N ARG A 114 5.00 -8.29 -11.67
CA ARG A 114 5.69 -9.02 -10.62
C ARG A 114 7.19 -8.98 -10.91
N LEU A 115 7.94 -8.25 -10.12
CA LEU A 115 9.37 -7.96 -10.34
C LEU A 115 10.18 -8.26 -9.08
N PRO A 116 11.50 -8.48 -9.18
CA PRO A 116 12.33 -8.70 -7.99
C PRO A 116 12.42 -7.41 -7.18
N HIS A 117 12.19 -7.54 -5.87
CA HIS A 117 12.28 -6.43 -4.93
C HIS A 117 13.74 -6.02 -4.74
N PRO A 118 14.09 -4.72 -4.82
CA PRO A 118 15.47 -4.26 -4.78
C PRO A 118 16.26 -4.63 -3.50
N SER A 119 15.59 -4.83 -2.37
CA SER A 119 16.28 -5.11 -1.10
C SER A 119 16.62 -6.57 -0.86
N ASP A 120 15.78 -7.51 -1.32
CA ASP A 120 15.89 -8.93 -0.96
C ASP A 120 15.77 -9.88 -2.18
N GLY A 121 15.55 -9.34 -3.38
CA GLY A 121 15.42 -10.09 -4.62
C GLY A 121 14.13 -10.90 -4.75
N LYS A 122 13.24 -10.90 -3.75
CA LYS A 122 11.99 -11.68 -3.81
C LYS A 122 11.00 -11.02 -4.75
N LEU A 123 10.14 -11.82 -5.36
CA LEU A 123 9.09 -11.30 -6.25
C LEU A 123 8.06 -10.48 -5.46
N ALA A 124 7.97 -9.19 -5.79
CA ALA A 124 6.99 -8.25 -5.28
C ALA A 124 6.10 -7.70 -6.40
N ASN A 125 4.94 -7.16 -6.03
CA ASN A 125 4.03 -6.54 -6.97
C ASN A 125 4.36 -5.06 -7.12
N PHE A 126 4.48 -4.61 -8.36
CA PHE A 126 4.64 -3.22 -8.73
C PHE A 126 3.48 -2.79 -9.62
N LEU A 127 2.99 -1.58 -9.44
CA LEU A 127 2.12 -0.94 -10.43
C LEU A 127 3.01 -0.26 -11.45
N PHE A 128 2.75 -0.54 -12.72
CA PHE A 128 3.47 0.07 -13.83
C PHE A 128 2.48 0.80 -14.72
N THR A 129 2.82 2.00 -15.14
CA THR A 129 1.94 2.84 -15.94
C THR A 129 2.41 2.91 -17.39
N SER A 130 1.48 3.17 -18.31
CA SER A 130 1.78 3.41 -19.72
C SER A 130 2.75 4.58 -19.97
N ALA A 131 2.94 5.47 -18.98
CA ALA A 131 3.92 6.56 -19.03
C ALA A 131 5.34 6.12 -18.62
N GLY A 132 5.55 4.82 -18.32
CA GLY A 132 6.85 4.29 -17.93
C GLY A 132 7.20 4.52 -16.45
N ARG A 133 6.21 4.80 -15.61
CA ARG A 133 6.38 5.02 -14.17
C ARG A 133 6.16 3.72 -13.40
N LEU A 134 7.00 3.48 -12.41
CA LEU A 134 6.97 2.26 -11.59
C LEU A 134 6.64 2.64 -10.15
N PHE A 135 5.74 1.89 -9.53
CA PHE A 135 5.32 2.08 -8.16
C PHE A 135 5.44 0.77 -7.40
N GLU A 136 6.16 0.80 -6.29
CA GLU A 136 6.15 -0.29 -5.32
C GLU A 136 4.81 -0.29 -4.58
N VAL A 137 4.15 -1.45 -4.54
CA VAL A 137 2.84 -1.59 -3.88
C VAL A 137 3.03 -2.21 -2.51
N ASN A 138 2.86 -1.39 -1.49
CA ASN A 138 2.89 -1.81 -0.11
C ASN A 138 1.46 -1.99 0.43
N SER A 139 1.22 -3.09 1.15
CA SER A 139 -0.04 -3.33 1.84
C SER A 139 0.08 -2.83 3.27
N PHE A 140 -0.75 -1.86 3.64
CA PHE A 140 -0.94 -1.50 5.04
C PHE A 140 -2.03 -2.39 5.64
N GLU A 141 -1.60 -3.32 6.48
CA GLU A 141 -2.48 -4.11 7.31
C GLU A 141 -2.58 -3.46 8.69
N ARG A 142 -3.80 -3.24 9.19
CA ARG A 142 -3.97 -2.86 10.59
C ARG A 142 -3.66 -4.09 11.44
N SER A 143 -2.51 -4.10 12.11
CA SER A 143 -2.14 -5.17 13.03
C SER A 143 -3.09 -5.21 14.24
N GLY A 144 -3.58 -6.40 14.61
CA GLY A 144 -4.31 -6.66 15.86
C GLY A 144 -5.81 -6.97 15.71
N TYR A 145 -6.57 -6.85 16.80
CA TYR A 145 -8.02 -7.10 16.89
C TYR A 145 -8.90 -6.06 16.16
N ASN A 146 -8.29 -5.02 15.56
CA ASN A 146 -9.01 -3.94 14.86
C ASN A 146 -9.30 -4.29 13.40
N ARG A 147 -10.11 -5.33 13.20
CA ARG A 147 -10.67 -5.76 11.91
C ARG A 147 -11.80 -4.83 11.46
N GLY A 148 -11.48 -3.87 10.58
CA GLY A 148 -12.43 -2.87 10.08
C GLY A 148 -13.19 -3.29 8.80
N SER A 149 -14.13 -2.46 8.38
CA SER A 149 -14.79 -2.55 7.08
C SER A 149 -14.84 -1.15 6.43
N ILE A 150 -14.81 -1.06 5.09
CA ILE A 150 -14.96 0.23 4.36
C ILE A 150 -16.06 0.13 3.32
N PHE A 151 -16.78 1.23 3.15
CA PHE A 151 -17.64 1.42 1.98
C PHE A 151 -16.81 1.85 0.77
N VAL A 152 -16.95 1.10 -0.31
CA VAL A 152 -16.43 1.40 -1.64
C VAL A 152 -17.62 1.80 -2.52
N GLY A 153 -17.75 3.10 -2.80
CA GLY A 153 -18.96 3.65 -3.40
C GLY A 153 -20.17 3.56 -2.44
N ASP A 154 -21.37 3.56 -3.02
CA ASP A 154 -22.62 3.66 -2.23
C ASP A 154 -23.17 2.30 -1.78
N GLU A 155 -22.76 1.20 -2.42
CA GLU A 155 -23.39 -0.12 -2.25
C GLU A 155 -22.43 -1.24 -1.86
N THR A 156 -21.11 -1.06 -2.00
CA THR A 156 -20.15 -2.13 -1.75
C THR A 156 -19.47 -1.95 -0.41
N LEU A 157 -19.62 -2.92 0.49
CA LEU A 157 -18.88 -2.96 1.74
C LEU A 157 -17.78 -4.02 1.65
N VAL A 158 -16.54 -3.61 1.93
CA VAL A 158 -15.38 -4.50 1.94
C VAL A 158 -14.97 -4.77 3.38
N ARG A 159 -14.86 -6.06 3.71
CA ARG A 159 -14.38 -6.52 5.02
C ARG A 159 -12.85 -6.59 5.03
N ASP A 160 -12.25 -6.23 6.16
CA ASP A 160 -10.80 -6.33 6.41
C ASP A 160 -10.00 -5.72 5.26
N PRO A 161 -10.25 -4.44 4.93
CA PRO A 161 -9.65 -3.78 3.79
C PRO A 161 -8.13 -3.73 3.91
N HIS A 162 -7.45 -4.22 2.88
CA HIS A 162 -6.04 -3.89 2.68
C HIS A 162 -5.95 -2.53 2.03
N VAL A 163 -5.33 -1.57 2.72
CA VAL A 163 -5.03 -0.26 2.11
C VAL A 163 -3.71 -0.41 1.38
N LEU A 164 -3.76 -0.34 0.04
CA LEU A 164 -2.56 -0.39 -0.79
C LEU A 164 -1.98 1.02 -0.92
N LEU A 165 -0.68 1.15 -0.68
CA LEU A 165 0.10 2.35 -0.89
C LEU A 165 1.04 2.12 -2.07
N GLY A 166 0.91 2.93 -3.12
CA GLY A 166 1.85 2.95 -4.23
C GLY A 166 2.90 4.03 -4.01
N THR A 167 4.15 3.65 -3.76
CA THR A 167 5.29 4.58 -3.72
C THR A 167 6.04 4.55 -5.03
N GLU A 168 6.22 5.70 -5.68
CA GLU A 168 6.95 5.77 -6.94
C GLU A 168 8.42 5.39 -6.71
N VAL A 169 8.93 4.48 -7.53
CA VAL A 169 10.31 3.97 -7.47
C VAL A 169 10.95 4.13 -8.85
N ALA A 170 12.21 4.54 -8.88
CA ALA A 170 12.96 4.61 -10.13
C ALA A 170 13.15 3.18 -10.71
N PRO A 171 12.78 2.90 -11.97
CA PRO A 171 12.96 1.58 -12.58
C PRO A 171 14.37 1.00 -12.48
N VAL A 172 15.41 1.85 -12.45
CA VAL A 172 16.80 1.40 -12.22
C VAL A 172 16.99 0.66 -10.90
N MET A 173 16.18 0.91 -9.86
CA MET A 173 16.24 0.19 -8.58
C MET A 173 16.05 -1.32 -8.76
N VAL A 174 15.20 -1.73 -9.71
CA VAL A 174 14.97 -3.16 -10.03
C VAL A 174 16.24 -3.80 -10.61
N LEU A 175 17.08 -3.03 -11.29
CA LEU A 175 18.34 -3.50 -11.88
C LEU A 175 19.51 -3.52 -10.88
N LEU A 176 19.46 -2.73 -9.80
CA LEU A 176 20.58 -2.58 -8.87
C LEU A 176 21.07 -3.90 -8.27
N PRO A 177 20.21 -4.83 -7.81
CA PRO A 177 20.68 -6.10 -7.27
C PRO A 177 21.48 -6.91 -8.29
N TYR A 178 21.05 -6.91 -9.55
CA TYR A 178 21.78 -7.56 -10.63
C TYR A 178 23.11 -6.83 -10.91
N LEU A 179 23.10 -5.51 -11.03
CA LEU A 179 24.32 -4.75 -11.31
C LEU A 179 25.39 -4.91 -10.22
N ALA A 180 24.96 -4.95 -8.95
CA ALA A 180 25.83 -5.08 -7.79
C ALA A 180 26.34 -6.51 -7.55
N SER A 181 25.59 -7.54 -7.93
CA SER A 181 25.96 -8.94 -7.67
C SER A 181 27.00 -9.51 -8.64
N GLN A 182 27.12 -8.94 -9.85
CA GLN A 182 27.99 -9.46 -10.89
C GLN A 182 29.47 -9.15 -10.61
N LYS A 183 30.26 -10.19 -10.35
CA LYS A 183 31.72 -10.13 -10.28
C LYS A 183 32.26 -9.60 -11.62
N GLY A 184 32.87 -8.41 -11.60
CA GLY A 184 33.47 -7.77 -12.78
C GLY A 184 32.64 -6.65 -13.42
N ASN A 185 31.39 -6.38 -13.00
CA ASN A 185 30.62 -5.23 -13.51
C ASN A 185 31.25 -3.87 -13.14
N GLN A 186 32.14 -3.85 -12.15
CA GLN A 186 32.95 -2.68 -11.78
C GLN A 186 34.21 -2.53 -12.66
N ASP A 187 34.63 -3.60 -13.33
CA ASP A 187 35.90 -3.67 -14.04
C ASP A 187 35.74 -3.55 -15.57
N ARG A 188 34.55 -3.83 -16.10
CA ARG A 188 34.29 -3.80 -17.56
C ARG A 188 33.11 -2.90 -17.94
N PHE A 189 33.22 -2.31 -19.11
CA PHE A 189 32.12 -1.62 -19.78
C PHE A 189 31.27 -2.63 -20.55
N VAL A 190 29.95 -2.56 -20.41
CA VAL A 190 28.96 -3.41 -21.08
C VAL A 190 27.89 -2.56 -21.77
N THR A 191 27.30 -3.07 -22.84
CA THR A 191 26.21 -2.36 -23.52
C THR A 191 24.91 -2.41 -22.71
N PHE A 192 23.97 -1.51 -23.01
CA PHE A 192 22.62 -1.58 -22.43
C PHE A 192 21.97 -2.94 -22.71
N THR A 193 22.07 -3.41 -23.96
CA THR A 193 21.50 -4.69 -24.39
C THR A 193 22.04 -5.86 -23.58
N ASP A 194 23.35 -5.90 -23.32
CA ASP A 194 23.98 -6.96 -22.53
C ASP A 194 23.50 -6.96 -21.08
N ILE A 195 23.35 -5.77 -20.47
CA ILE A 195 22.81 -5.62 -19.12
C ILE A 195 21.40 -6.20 -19.05
N ILE A 196 20.52 -5.81 -19.99
CA ILE A 196 19.13 -6.27 -20.00
C ILE A 196 19.04 -7.78 -20.26
N LEU A 197 19.88 -8.32 -21.15
CA LEU A 197 19.90 -9.76 -21.44
C LEU A 197 20.37 -10.57 -20.22
N GLY A 198 21.43 -10.10 -19.56
CA GLY A 198 21.94 -10.72 -18.34
C GLY A 198 20.93 -10.65 -17.19
N ALA A 199 20.33 -9.49 -16.94
CA ALA A 199 19.28 -9.32 -15.94
C ALA A 199 18.04 -10.20 -16.27
N SER A 200 17.62 -10.28 -17.53
CA SER A 200 16.52 -11.15 -17.98
C SER A 200 16.80 -12.65 -17.78
N THR A 201 18.08 -13.03 -17.73
CA THR A 201 18.51 -14.41 -17.48
C THR A 201 18.44 -14.71 -15.99
N GLU A 202 18.94 -13.80 -15.16
CA GLU A 202 18.87 -13.88 -13.69
C GLU A 202 17.41 -13.86 -13.19
N TYR A 203 16.59 -13.00 -13.78
CA TYR A 203 15.18 -12.82 -13.43
C TYR A 203 14.28 -13.80 -14.20
N SER A 204 14.67 -15.07 -14.30
CA SER A 204 13.97 -16.09 -15.09
C SER A 204 12.48 -16.17 -14.76
N ASP A 205 12.13 -16.07 -13.49
CA ASP A 205 10.76 -16.25 -12.98
C ASP A 205 9.82 -15.09 -13.33
N CYS A 206 10.37 -13.95 -13.73
CA CYS A 206 9.62 -12.75 -14.12
C CYS A 206 10.15 -12.11 -15.41
N ARG A 207 10.82 -12.91 -16.26
CA ARG A 207 11.50 -12.45 -17.46
C ARG A 207 10.62 -11.60 -18.37
N ASP A 208 9.38 -12.03 -18.61
CA ASP A 208 8.47 -11.33 -19.51
C ASP A 208 8.00 -10.00 -18.92
N ALA A 209 7.70 -9.96 -17.61
CA ALA A 209 7.34 -8.73 -16.91
C ALA A 209 8.50 -7.73 -16.90
N PHE A 210 9.73 -8.21 -16.66
CA PHE A 210 10.93 -7.39 -16.71
C PHE A 210 11.19 -6.82 -18.12
N LYS A 211 11.12 -7.66 -19.16
CA LYS A 211 11.25 -7.20 -20.55
C LYS A 211 10.18 -6.19 -20.93
N HIS A 212 8.96 -6.38 -20.46
CA HIS A 212 7.86 -5.45 -20.71
C HIS A 212 8.12 -4.07 -20.09
N MET A 213 8.54 -4.04 -18.82
CA MET A 213 8.96 -2.81 -18.14
C MET A 213 10.06 -2.10 -18.95
N VAL A 214 11.13 -2.82 -19.31
CA VAL A 214 12.26 -2.26 -20.06
C VAL A 214 11.83 -1.68 -21.41
N ALA A 215 10.92 -2.36 -22.12
CA ALA A 215 10.42 -1.89 -23.41
C ALA A 215 9.68 -0.55 -23.29
N LEU A 216 8.92 -0.36 -22.21
CA LEU A 216 8.11 0.83 -21.99
C LEU A 216 8.88 2.01 -21.37
N CYS A 217 9.97 1.74 -20.63
CA CYS A 217 10.76 2.79 -19.98
C CYS A 217 12.20 2.91 -20.49
N ARG A 218 12.53 2.41 -21.69
CA ARG A 218 13.91 2.31 -22.21
C ARG A 218 14.71 3.62 -22.07
N ASP A 219 14.20 4.72 -22.63
CA ASP A 219 14.91 6.00 -22.65
C ASP A 219 15.11 6.57 -21.23
N GLY A 220 14.11 6.38 -20.36
CA GLY A 220 14.18 6.76 -18.95
C GLY A 220 15.20 5.91 -18.20
N LEU A 221 15.24 4.61 -18.48
CA LEU A 221 16.13 3.65 -17.84
C LEU A 221 17.59 3.87 -18.24
N GLU A 222 17.88 4.17 -19.50
CA GLU A 222 19.23 4.54 -19.95
C GLU A 222 19.74 5.81 -19.25
N LYS A 223 18.88 6.83 -19.09
CA LYS A 223 19.21 8.04 -18.33
C LYS A 223 19.47 7.73 -16.85
N GLN A 224 18.67 6.86 -16.25
CA GLN A 224 18.84 6.46 -14.85
C GLN A 224 20.08 5.58 -14.64
N LEU A 225 20.42 4.71 -15.59
CA LEU A 225 21.68 3.95 -15.58
C LEU A 225 22.89 4.87 -15.58
N ALA A 226 22.84 5.97 -16.33
CA ALA A 226 23.90 6.97 -16.31
C ALA A 226 24.08 7.67 -14.95
N CYS A 227 23.14 7.52 -14.00
CA CYS A 227 23.31 8.01 -12.63
C CYS A 227 24.10 7.04 -11.73
N VAL A 228 24.04 5.74 -12.00
CA VAL A 228 24.63 4.67 -11.14
C VAL A 228 25.82 3.95 -11.78
N CYS A 229 26.00 4.09 -13.09
CA CYS A 229 27.09 3.52 -13.86
C CYS A 229 27.93 4.63 -14.48
N GLU A 230 29.26 4.48 -14.56
CA GLU A 230 30.08 5.26 -15.48
C GLU A 230 29.66 5.00 -16.93
N THR A 231 29.69 6.04 -17.76
CA THR A 231 29.18 5.97 -19.13
C THR A 231 30.22 6.48 -20.12
N LYS A 232 30.40 5.76 -21.22
CA LYS A 232 31.25 6.16 -22.36
C LYS A 232 30.51 5.88 -23.66
N ALA A 233 30.74 6.70 -24.69
CA ALA A 233 30.30 6.37 -26.04
C ALA A 233 31.15 5.23 -26.61
N VAL A 234 30.55 4.32 -27.38
CA VAL A 234 31.27 3.20 -28.02
C VAL A 234 32.35 3.70 -28.98
N ALA A 235 32.08 4.77 -29.70
CA ALA A 235 33.02 5.47 -30.58
C ALA A 235 32.78 6.98 -30.51
N LYS A 236 33.72 7.77 -31.05
CA LYS A 236 33.45 9.19 -31.34
C LYS A 236 32.28 9.23 -32.31
N ASP A 237 31.19 9.88 -31.91
CA ASP A 237 29.93 10.04 -32.66
C ASP A 237 28.95 8.84 -32.68
N ALA A 238 29.16 7.81 -31.86
CA ALA A 238 28.17 6.74 -31.68
C ALA A 238 27.07 7.17 -30.69
N GLU A 239 25.79 6.97 -31.07
CA GLU A 239 24.66 7.11 -30.13
C GLU A 239 24.69 6.03 -29.03
N GLU A 240 25.28 4.87 -29.33
CA GLU A 240 25.36 3.74 -28.42
C GLU A 240 26.37 4.00 -27.29
N LYS A 241 25.90 3.79 -26.06
CA LYS A 241 26.66 4.00 -24.83
C LYS A 241 26.95 2.67 -24.16
N VAL A 242 28.12 2.60 -23.54
CA VAL A 242 28.52 1.53 -22.65
C VAL A 242 28.55 2.01 -21.21
N TYR A 243 28.25 1.08 -20.31
CA TYR A 243 28.00 1.33 -18.90
C TYR A 243 28.92 0.44 -18.05
N ARG A 244 29.47 0.99 -16.97
CA ARG A 244 30.24 0.25 -15.97
C ARG A 244 29.71 0.60 -14.59
N PHE A 245 29.29 -0.38 -13.81
CA PHE A 245 28.68 -0.13 -12.50
C PHE A 245 29.70 0.53 -11.56
N SER A 246 29.29 1.58 -10.85
CA SER A 246 30.15 2.32 -9.93
C SER A 246 29.48 2.48 -8.57
N LEU A 247 30.10 1.93 -7.53
CA LEU A 247 29.64 2.09 -6.16
C LEU A 247 29.66 3.56 -5.72
N GLU A 248 30.65 4.33 -6.17
CA GLU A 248 30.74 5.77 -5.88
C GLU A 248 29.56 6.54 -6.47
N ARG A 249 29.21 6.27 -7.74
CA ARG A 249 28.06 6.91 -8.39
C ARG A 249 26.74 6.47 -7.77
N LEU A 250 26.60 5.18 -7.44
CA LEU A 250 25.43 4.68 -6.72
C LEU A 250 25.27 5.39 -5.37
N ALA A 251 26.33 5.48 -4.56
CA ALA A 251 26.30 6.16 -3.27
C ALA A 251 25.92 7.64 -3.41
N ALA A 252 26.51 8.35 -4.38
CA ALA A 252 26.17 9.74 -4.66
C ALA A 252 24.70 9.92 -5.08
N TRP A 253 24.19 9.01 -5.92
CA TRP A 253 22.79 9.03 -6.35
C TRP A 253 21.82 8.73 -5.21
N LEU A 254 22.12 7.73 -4.37
CA LEU A 254 21.34 7.40 -3.18
C LEU A 254 21.32 8.57 -2.18
N ALA A 255 22.45 9.24 -1.96
CA ALA A 255 22.53 10.41 -1.10
C ALA A 255 21.59 11.55 -1.58
N VAL A 256 21.46 11.74 -2.89
CA VAL A 256 20.50 12.70 -3.46
C VAL A 256 19.06 12.28 -3.20
N ILE A 257 18.74 10.99 -3.32
CA ILE A 257 17.40 10.46 -3.01
C ILE A 257 17.09 10.67 -1.52
N VAL A 258 17.98 10.22 -0.63
CA VAL A 258 17.82 10.35 0.83
C VAL A 258 17.59 11.81 1.21
N ARG A 259 18.39 12.74 0.67
CA ARG A 259 18.23 14.17 0.92
C ARG A 259 16.86 14.68 0.46
N LYS A 260 16.43 14.36 -0.76
CA LYS A 260 15.12 14.78 -1.29
C LYS A 260 13.96 14.23 -0.45
N THR A 261 14.03 12.95 -0.09
CA THR A 261 13.01 12.31 0.75
C THR A 261 12.99 12.92 2.15
N SER A 262 14.15 13.28 2.71
CA SER A 262 14.25 13.95 4.01
C SER A 262 13.64 15.35 3.97
N GLU A 263 13.95 16.16 2.94
CA GLU A 263 13.35 17.48 2.72
C GLU A 263 11.81 17.38 2.61
N GLN A 264 11.31 16.38 1.88
CA GLN A 264 9.87 16.11 1.78
C GLN A 264 9.26 15.66 3.11
N ALA A 265 9.95 14.82 3.88
CA ALA A 265 9.45 14.37 5.18
C ALA A 265 9.34 15.52 6.19
N ILE A 266 10.32 16.43 6.20
CA ILE A 266 10.31 17.65 7.02
C ILE A 266 9.11 18.53 6.67
N SER A 267 8.89 18.78 5.38
CA SER A 267 7.79 19.63 4.91
C SER A 267 6.40 19.00 5.09
N SER A 268 6.33 17.68 5.22
CA SER A 268 5.06 16.93 5.35
C SER A 268 4.59 16.76 6.80
N ASP A 269 5.30 17.36 7.77
CA ASP A 269 4.98 17.29 9.21
C ASP A 269 4.88 15.83 9.71
N LEU A 270 5.68 14.93 9.11
CA LEU A 270 5.79 13.54 9.55
C LEU A 270 6.47 13.52 10.92
N TYR A 271 5.76 13.01 11.92
CA TYR A 271 6.22 12.99 13.31
C TYR A 271 7.40 12.04 13.49
N PHE A 272 8.61 12.59 13.64
CA PHE A 272 9.78 11.87 14.15
C PHE A 272 9.79 11.93 15.69
N THR A 273 8.80 11.29 16.30
CA THR A 273 8.72 11.17 17.76
C THR A 273 8.76 9.71 18.13
N GLU A 274 9.69 9.33 19.01
CA GLU A 274 9.47 8.15 19.86
C GLU A 274 8.09 8.32 20.53
N VAL A 275 7.35 7.21 20.61
CA VAL A 275 5.95 7.18 21.05
C VAL A 275 5.79 7.95 22.37
N GLY A 276 5.13 9.11 22.35
CA GLY A 276 4.69 9.82 23.55
C GLY A 276 5.16 11.27 23.74
N GLU A 277 6.05 11.81 22.90
CA GLU A 277 6.50 13.20 23.03
C GLU A 277 5.90 14.12 21.95
N CYS A 278 5.34 15.27 22.36
CA CYS A 278 5.11 16.39 21.43
C CYS A 278 6.47 17.03 21.12
N ALA A 279 7.10 16.67 20.00
CA ALA A 279 8.36 17.29 19.59
C ALA A 279 8.14 18.75 19.15
N THR A 280 8.90 19.66 19.75
CA THR A 280 9.05 21.04 19.28
C THR A 280 9.78 21.07 17.93
N GLU A 281 9.59 22.14 17.15
CA GLU A 281 10.24 22.34 15.84
C GLU A 281 11.78 22.22 15.87
N GLU A 282 12.41 22.64 16.97
CA GLU A 282 13.86 22.52 17.16
C GLU A 282 14.30 21.07 17.35
N LEU A 283 13.57 20.28 18.14
CA LEU A 283 13.86 18.86 18.35
C LEU A 283 13.67 18.04 17.06
N ARG A 284 12.70 18.44 16.22
CA ARG A 284 12.50 17.85 14.88
C ARG A 284 13.74 18.05 14.00
N ARG A 285 14.26 19.28 13.91
CA ARG A 285 15.45 19.59 13.11
C ARG A 285 16.70 18.87 13.61
N GLU A 286 16.89 18.80 14.93
CA GLU A 286 18.05 18.13 15.53
C GLU A 286 18.04 16.62 15.23
N ARG A 287 16.90 15.94 15.41
CA ARG A 287 16.76 14.50 15.13
C ARG A 287 16.92 14.18 13.65
N LEU A 288 16.35 14.99 12.76
CA LEU A 288 16.53 14.84 11.32
C LEU A 288 17.97 15.08 10.89
N SER A 289 18.65 16.08 11.46
CA SER A 289 20.08 16.28 11.23
C SER A 289 20.89 15.06 11.67
N ARG A 290 20.53 14.45 12.80
CA ARG A 290 21.20 13.25 13.31
C ARG A 290 20.98 12.03 12.40
N PHE A 291 19.74 11.78 11.99
CA PHE A 291 19.41 10.71 11.03
C PHE A 291 20.13 10.91 9.68
N MET A 292 20.18 12.15 9.18
CA MET A 292 20.92 12.48 7.95
C MET A 292 22.45 12.34 8.10
N CYS A 293 22.99 12.40 9.32
CA CYS A 293 24.41 12.18 9.59
C CYS A 293 24.75 10.70 9.83
N GLU A 294 23.78 9.87 10.23
CA GLU A 294 23.96 8.44 10.49
C GLU A 294 23.79 7.56 9.23
N VAL A 295 23.06 8.06 8.22
CA VAL A 295 22.88 7.45 6.89
C VAL A 295 24.00 7.88 5.93
#